data_AF-A0A6G2TTY2-F1
#
_entry.id   AF-A0A6G2TTY2-F1
#
_cell.length_a   1.000
_cell.length_b   1.000
_cell.length_c   1.000
_cell.angle_alpha   90.00
_cell.angle_beta   90.00
_cell.angle_gamma   90.00
#
_symmetry.space_group_name_H-M   'P 1'
#
loop_
_entity.id
_entity.type
_entity.pdbx_description
1 polymer ?
#
loop_
_entity_poly.entity_id
_entity_poly.type
_entity_poly.pdbx_seq_one_letter_code
_entity_poly.pdbx_strand_id
1 'polypeptide(L)'
;MSFVGRKTVAVMAAALASLGAGSGVTASAATPSASCSGAECPSLKPTRLTTSQATLNVTQMQLENIQAMASDAVTGEPIRGAKIVFATIGGRTLGAAYTDYDGVAAITAPENLGPGTLQELLGGYEAAMVGDGVHAPVGAHGAITVGTDQGPGVPNSPCAICSDRGLKQDVVPVDWSR
;
A
#
# COMPACT_ATOMS: atom_id res chain seq x y z
N MET A 1 -0.09 -43.63 43.43
CA MET A 1 -0.87 -42.47 43.89
C MET A 1 -0.73 -41.39 42.83
N SER A 2 -1.85 -41.10 42.16
CA SER A 2 -1.95 -40.22 40.99
C SER A 2 -2.15 -38.77 41.42
N PHE A 3 -1.53 -37.81 40.72
CA PHE A 3 -2.16 -36.51 40.47
C PHE A 3 -1.86 -36.05 39.04
N VAL A 4 -2.95 -35.64 38.41
CA VAL A 4 -3.15 -35.25 37.01
C VAL A 4 -2.99 -33.73 36.90
N GLY A 5 -2.49 -33.23 35.76
CA GLY A 5 -2.46 -31.81 35.44
C GLY A 5 -2.38 -31.54 33.95
N ARG A 6 -3.44 -31.87 33.20
CA ARG A 6 -3.67 -31.44 31.80
C ARG A 6 -3.89 -29.91 31.75
N LYS A 7 -3.23 -29.22 30.82
CA LYS A 7 -3.74 -27.95 30.27
C LYS A 7 -3.90 -28.06 28.75
N THR A 8 -5.11 -28.48 28.40
CA THR A 8 -5.97 -28.06 27.27
C THR A 8 -5.33 -27.44 26.02
N VAL A 9 -5.41 -28.21 24.95
CA VAL A 9 -5.53 -27.79 23.55
C VAL A 9 -6.84 -26.99 23.38
N ALA A 10 -6.79 -25.81 22.75
CA ALA A 10 -7.97 -25.15 22.22
C ALA A 10 -8.02 -25.38 20.70
N VAL A 11 -8.99 -26.18 20.28
CA VAL A 11 -9.33 -26.46 18.88
C VAL A 11 -10.30 -25.39 18.39
N MET A 12 -9.97 -24.83 17.22
CA MET A 12 -10.81 -24.24 16.16
C MET A 12 -12.27 -23.85 16.46
N ALA A 13 -12.62 -22.62 16.11
CA ALA A 13 -13.98 -22.25 15.72
C ALA A 13 -13.98 -21.89 14.21
N ALA A 14 -14.34 -22.85 13.37
CA ALA A 14 -14.75 -22.58 12.00
C ALA A 14 -16.24 -22.20 12.02
N ALA A 15 -16.55 -20.93 11.80
CA ALA A 15 -17.93 -20.47 11.65
C ALA A 15 -18.44 -20.82 10.25
N LEU A 16 -19.28 -21.85 10.16
CA LEU A 16 -20.10 -22.16 8.99
C LEU A 16 -21.21 -21.10 8.88
N ALA A 17 -21.10 -20.19 7.92
CA ALA A 17 -22.17 -19.25 7.59
C ALA A 17 -23.23 -19.97 6.73
N SER A 18 -24.42 -20.16 7.29
CA SER A 18 -25.63 -20.58 6.57
C SER A 18 -26.05 -19.51 5.56
N LEU A 19 -26.17 -19.86 4.28
CA LEU A 19 -26.72 -19.01 3.24
C LEU A 19 -28.22 -18.81 3.46
N GLY A 20 -28.62 -17.63 3.94
CA GLY A 20 -29.99 -17.14 3.92
C GLY A 20 -30.18 -16.20 2.73
N ALA A 21 -31.06 -16.57 1.80
CA ALA A 21 -31.54 -15.69 0.75
C ALA A 21 -32.49 -14.65 1.34
N GLY A 22 -32.22 -13.35 1.10
CA GLY A 22 -33.14 -12.28 1.49
C GLY A 22 -32.48 -10.91 1.56
N SER A 23 -32.63 -10.14 0.49
CA SER A 23 -32.75 -8.68 0.45
C SER A 23 -31.76 -7.82 1.27
N GLY A 24 -30.75 -7.30 0.56
CA GLY A 24 -30.37 -5.89 0.63
C GLY A 24 -29.93 -5.34 1.98
N VAL A 25 -28.78 -5.79 2.48
CA VAL A 25 -27.94 -4.99 3.38
C VAL A 25 -26.56 -4.94 2.75
N THR A 26 -26.11 -3.74 2.38
CA THR A 26 -24.73 -3.50 1.96
C THR A 26 -23.81 -3.93 3.09
N ALA A 27 -23.07 -5.03 2.87
CA ALA A 27 -21.98 -5.41 3.74
C ALA A 27 -20.91 -4.32 3.65
N SER A 28 -20.82 -3.46 4.67
CA SER A 28 -19.59 -2.73 4.94
C SER A 28 -18.51 -3.76 5.20
N ALA A 29 -17.61 -3.95 4.23
CA ALA A 29 -16.31 -4.55 4.50
C ALA A 29 -15.56 -3.59 5.43
N ALA A 30 -15.83 -3.71 6.73
CA ALA A 30 -14.93 -3.18 7.72
C ALA A 30 -13.61 -3.93 7.54
N THR A 31 -12.59 -3.24 7.06
CA THR A 31 -11.22 -3.66 7.30
C THR A 31 -11.12 -3.95 8.81
N PRO A 32 -10.45 -5.04 9.24
CA PRO A 32 -10.10 -5.18 10.63
C PRO A 32 -9.07 -4.09 10.94
N SER A 33 -9.56 -2.87 11.18
CA SER A 33 -8.88 -1.99 12.11
C SER A 33 -8.82 -2.81 13.39
N ALA A 34 -7.61 -3.15 13.82
CA ALA A 34 -7.39 -3.64 15.16
C ALA A 34 -7.80 -2.51 16.12
N SER A 35 -9.10 -2.33 16.33
CA SER A 35 -9.67 -1.47 17.34
C SER A 35 -9.41 -2.17 18.66
N CYS A 36 -8.23 -1.87 19.18
CA CYS A 36 -7.73 -2.32 20.45
C CYS A 36 -8.70 -1.78 21.52
N SER A 37 -9.70 -2.59 21.88
CA SER A 37 -10.84 -2.22 22.73
C SER A 37 -10.66 -2.87 24.09
N GLY A 38 -9.84 -2.27 24.96
CA GLY A 38 -9.62 -2.78 26.31
C GLY A 38 -8.46 -2.09 27.03
N ALA A 39 -8.44 -2.24 28.35
CA ALA A 39 -7.50 -1.59 29.28
C ALA A 39 -6.03 -2.05 29.16
N GLU A 40 -5.69 -2.88 28.16
CA GLU A 40 -4.38 -3.51 27.98
C GLU A 40 -3.80 -3.29 26.58
N CYS A 41 -4.25 -2.26 25.86
CA CYS A 41 -3.50 -1.80 24.71
C CYS A 41 -2.24 -1.09 25.23
N PRO A 42 -1.02 -1.63 25.01
CA PRO A 42 0.18 -0.87 25.28
C PRO A 42 0.02 0.46 24.55
N SER A 43 0.32 1.58 25.22
CA SER A 43 0.28 2.90 24.59
C SER A 43 1.38 2.93 23.54
N LEU A 44 1.05 2.48 22.33
CA LEU A 44 1.94 2.49 21.19
C LEU A 44 2.12 3.95 20.77
N LYS A 45 3.35 4.31 20.41
CA LYS A 45 3.64 5.61 19.85
C LYS A 45 2.90 5.76 18.52
N PRO A 46 2.20 6.87 18.29
CA PRO A 46 1.51 7.09 17.03
C PRO A 46 2.54 7.22 15.89
N THR A 47 2.19 6.69 14.72
CA THR A 47 3.09 6.63 13.57
C THR A 47 2.48 7.32 12.37
N ARG A 48 3.32 8.01 11.61
CA ARG A 48 2.99 8.56 10.29
C ARG A 48 3.65 7.70 9.22
N LEU A 49 2.91 7.36 8.19
CA LEU A 49 3.41 6.67 7.01
C LEU A 49 3.08 7.51 5.78
N THR A 50 4.06 7.70 4.91
CA THR A 50 3.87 8.35 3.61
C THR A 50 4.49 7.53 2.51
N THR A 51 3.89 7.54 1.33
CA THR A 51 4.27 6.74 0.18
C THR A 51 4.77 7.62 -0.97
N SER A 52 5.60 7.05 -1.83
CA SER A 52 5.96 7.64 -3.11
C SER A 52 4.93 7.30 -4.19
N GLN A 53 4.96 8.05 -5.30
CA GLN A 53 4.37 7.57 -6.54
C GLN A 53 5.25 6.48 -7.15
N ALA A 54 4.66 5.34 -7.43
CA ALA A 54 5.29 4.23 -8.14
C ALA A 54 5.01 4.31 -9.64
N THR A 55 5.82 3.61 -10.44
CA THR A 55 5.71 3.60 -11.89
C THR A 55 5.71 2.18 -12.41
N LEU A 56 4.70 1.82 -13.21
CA LEU A 56 4.64 0.59 -13.97
C LEU A 56 5.40 0.78 -15.29
N ASN A 57 6.55 0.12 -15.34
CA ASN A 57 7.33 -0.04 -16.55
C ASN A 57 6.79 -1.23 -17.34
N VAL A 58 6.01 -0.93 -18.38
CA VAL A 58 5.32 -1.94 -19.21
C VAL A 58 6.29 -2.70 -20.10
N THR A 59 7.45 -2.12 -20.45
CA THR A 59 8.44 -2.79 -21.30
C THR A 59 9.22 -3.84 -20.52
N GLN A 60 9.50 -3.57 -19.24
CA GLN A 60 10.19 -4.47 -18.33
C GLN A 60 9.23 -5.31 -17.46
N MET A 61 7.91 -5.07 -17.62
CA MET A 61 6.85 -5.70 -16.83
C MET A 61 7.15 -5.65 -15.33
N GLN A 62 7.44 -4.46 -14.80
CA GLN A 62 7.81 -4.27 -13.40
C GLN A 62 7.29 -2.95 -12.83
N LEU A 63 7.01 -2.94 -11.55
CA LEU A 63 6.74 -1.74 -10.76
C LEU A 63 8.02 -1.24 -10.11
N GLU A 64 8.26 0.04 -10.28
CA GLU A 64 9.43 0.75 -9.82
C GLU A 64 9.01 1.90 -8.91
N ASN A 65 9.98 2.40 -8.13
CA ASN A 65 9.77 3.55 -7.25
C ASN A 65 8.67 3.35 -6.18
N ILE A 66 8.42 2.10 -5.76
CA ILE A 66 7.54 1.77 -4.63
C ILE A 66 8.30 2.02 -3.34
N GLN A 67 7.90 3.03 -2.58
CA GLN A 67 8.59 3.43 -1.34
C GLN A 67 7.59 3.90 -0.29
N ALA A 68 7.93 3.69 0.98
CA ALA A 68 7.23 4.26 2.12
C ALA A 68 8.22 4.79 3.15
N MET A 69 7.93 5.94 3.72
CA MET A 69 8.67 6.55 4.82
C MET A 69 7.81 6.50 6.08
N ALA A 70 8.35 5.88 7.13
CA ALA A 70 7.74 5.79 8.45
C ALA A 70 8.43 6.74 9.42
N SER A 71 7.65 7.54 10.15
CA SER A 71 8.14 8.43 11.20
C SER A 71 7.23 8.45 12.42
N ASP A 72 7.80 8.74 13.58
CA ASP A 72 7.02 8.99 14.80
C ASP A 72 6.15 10.24 14.57
N ALA A 73 4.84 10.13 14.80
CA ALA A 73 3.90 11.20 14.52
C ALA A 73 4.01 12.39 15.48
N VAL A 74 4.65 12.20 16.64
CA VAL A 74 4.89 13.24 17.65
C VAL A 74 6.24 13.92 17.44
N THR A 75 7.32 13.13 17.32
CA THR A 75 8.68 13.69 17.23
C THR A 75 9.12 14.00 15.79
N GLY A 76 8.50 13.35 14.80
CA GLY A 76 8.94 13.41 13.41
C GLY A 76 10.19 12.59 13.10
N GLU A 77 10.72 11.85 14.08
CA GLU A 77 11.93 11.04 13.91
C GLU A 77 11.65 9.82 13.01
N PRO A 78 12.59 9.45 12.12
CA PRO A 78 12.44 8.28 11.27
C PRO A 78 12.45 6.99 12.09
N ILE A 79 11.49 6.09 11.81
CA ILE A 79 11.40 4.79 12.48
C ILE A 79 12.26 3.79 11.71
N ARG A 80 13.24 3.19 12.38
CA ARG A 80 14.22 2.27 11.78
C ARG A 80 13.87 0.82 12.04
N GLY A 81 14.13 -0.06 11.07
CA GLY A 81 13.92 -1.49 11.21
C GLY A 81 12.45 -1.92 11.29
N ALA A 82 11.50 -1.03 10.99
CA ALA A 82 10.09 -1.36 10.94
C ALA A 82 9.76 -2.11 9.65
N LYS A 83 8.96 -3.17 9.75
CA LYS A 83 8.52 -3.94 8.58
C LYS A 83 7.35 -3.25 7.89
N ILE A 84 7.54 -2.91 6.62
CA ILE A 84 6.50 -2.40 5.73
C ILE A 84 6.12 -3.49 4.73
N VAL A 85 4.83 -3.76 4.59
CA VAL A 85 4.26 -4.64 3.57
C VAL A 85 3.62 -3.78 2.49
N PHE A 86 3.97 -4.04 1.24
CA PHE A 86 3.40 -3.38 0.08
C PHE A 86 2.44 -4.34 -0.62
N ALA A 87 1.23 -3.87 -0.93
CA ALA A 87 0.22 -4.63 -1.63
C ALA A 87 -0.52 -3.75 -2.63
N THR A 88 -1.10 -4.33 -3.67
CA THR A 88 -2.06 -3.63 -4.52
C THR A 88 -3.32 -3.28 -3.72
N ILE A 89 -4.14 -2.38 -4.25
CA ILE A 89 -5.48 -2.13 -3.69
C ILE A 89 -6.40 -3.36 -3.70
N GLY A 90 -6.10 -4.35 -4.56
CA GLY A 90 -6.80 -5.64 -4.58
C GLY A 90 -6.36 -6.60 -3.47
N GLY A 91 -5.38 -6.21 -2.65
CA GLY A 91 -4.83 -7.01 -1.55
C GLY A 91 -3.72 -7.98 -1.98
N ARG A 92 -3.30 -7.98 -3.25
CA ARG A 92 -2.19 -8.81 -3.72
C ARG A 92 -0.87 -8.24 -3.22
N THR A 93 -0.11 -9.04 -2.48
CA THR A 93 1.19 -8.61 -1.94
C THR A 93 2.20 -8.40 -3.08
N LEU A 94 2.79 -7.20 -3.12
CA LEU A 94 3.89 -6.83 -4.01
C LEU A 94 5.24 -7.20 -3.39
N GLY A 95 5.35 -7.07 -2.06
CA GLY A 95 6.55 -7.41 -1.32
C GLY A 95 6.56 -6.84 0.10
N ALA A 96 7.69 -6.96 0.78
CA ALA A 96 7.92 -6.32 2.06
C ALA A 96 9.38 -5.89 2.19
N ALA A 97 9.61 -4.79 2.89
CA ALA A 97 10.95 -4.30 3.20
C ALA A 97 10.99 -3.74 4.62
N TYR A 98 12.19 -3.59 5.16
CA TYR A 98 12.42 -2.95 6.44
C TYR A 98 12.90 -1.52 6.24
N THR A 99 12.48 -0.61 7.11
CA THR A 99 12.93 0.78 7.05
C THR A 99 14.40 0.91 7.40
N ASP A 100 15.11 1.75 6.64
CA ASP A 100 16.52 2.05 6.84
C ASP A 100 16.75 3.15 7.91
N TYR A 101 17.94 3.77 7.90
CA TYR A 101 18.32 4.83 8.84
C TYR A 101 17.50 6.13 8.69
N ASP A 102 16.94 6.35 7.51
CA ASP A 102 16.10 7.50 7.16
C ASP A 102 14.60 7.18 7.29
N GLY A 103 14.28 5.96 7.75
CA GLY A 103 12.92 5.49 7.93
C GLY A 103 12.24 5.06 6.64
N VAL A 104 13.02 4.82 5.57
CA VAL A 104 12.51 4.48 4.24
C VAL A 104 12.58 2.99 3.99
N ALA A 105 11.48 2.42 3.52
CA ALA A 105 11.40 1.06 2.99
C ALA A 105 11.04 1.15 1.50
N ALA A 106 11.78 0.46 0.64
CA ALA A 106 11.58 0.50 -0.80
C ALA A 106 11.67 -0.89 -1.43
N ILE A 107 10.89 -1.13 -2.48
CA ILE A 107 10.93 -2.36 -3.27
C ILE A 107 10.77 -2.05 -4.77
N THR A 108 11.17 -3.03 -5.58
CA THR A 108 10.74 -3.18 -6.98
C THR A 108 9.97 -4.50 -7.06
N ALA A 109 8.89 -4.54 -7.82
CA ALA A 109 8.05 -5.73 -7.93
C ALA A 109 7.83 -6.12 -9.40
N PRO A 110 8.19 -7.34 -9.83
CA PRO A 110 7.85 -7.81 -11.17
C PRO A 110 6.34 -7.99 -11.29
N GLU A 111 5.78 -7.61 -12.43
CA GLU A 111 4.36 -7.70 -12.72
C GLU A 111 4.08 -8.61 -13.91
N ASN A 112 2.91 -9.25 -13.87
CA ASN A 112 2.38 -9.97 -15.02
C ASN A 112 1.03 -9.37 -15.39
N LEU A 113 1.00 -8.68 -16.53
CA LEU A 113 -0.15 -7.91 -16.99
C LEU A 113 -1.23 -8.81 -17.60
N GLY A 114 -1.84 -9.63 -16.74
CA GLY A 114 -3.01 -10.42 -17.08
C GLY A 114 -4.27 -9.56 -17.25
N PRO A 115 -5.38 -10.16 -17.71
CA PRO A 115 -6.67 -9.48 -17.75
C PRO A 115 -7.06 -8.95 -16.38
N GLY A 116 -7.31 -7.64 -16.27
CA GLY A 116 -7.68 -6.99 -15.02
C GLY A 116 -6.52 -6.47 -14.17
N THR A 117 -5.28 -6.96 -14.37
CA THR A 117 -4.12 -6.51 -13.60
C THR A 117 -3.86 -5.01 -13.77
N LEU A 118 -3.99 -4.48 -14.98
CA LEU A 118 -3.81 -3.04 -15.22
C LEU A 118 -4.83 -2.19 -14.47
N GLN A 119 -6.09 -2.63 -14.37
CA GLN A 119 -7.12 -1.88 -13.63
C GLN A 119 -6.86 -1.90 -12.12
N GLU A 120 -6.39 -3.03 -11.60
CA GLU A 120 -5.94 -3.15 -10.21
C GLU A 120 -4.77 -2.19 -9.95
N LEU A 121 -3.72 -2.24 -10.78
CA LEU A 121 -2.52 -1.42 -10.61
C LEU A 121 -2.81 0.08 -10.75
N LEU A 122 -3.71 0.49 -11.65
CA LEU A 122 -4.12 1.90 -11.76
C LEU A 122 -4.91 2.42 -10.54
N GLY A 123 -5.39 1.52 -9.69
CA GLY A 123 -5.92 1.88 -8.37
C GLY A 123 -4.84 2.23 -7.34
N GLY A 124 -3.57 1.93 -7.63
CA GLY A 124 -2.42 2.19 -6.76
C GLY A 124 -2.01 0.99 -5.90
N TYR A 125 -1.23 1.29 -4.87
CA TYR A 125 -0.76 0.34 -3.87
C TYR A 125 -0.99 0.88 -2.46
N GLU A 126 -1.02 -0.02 -1.51
CA GLU A 126 -1.03 0.25 -0.07
C GLU A 126 0.30 -0.18 0.53
N ALA A 127 0.86 0.69 1.36
CA ALA A 127 1.95 0.36 2.26
C ALA A 127 1.38 0.25 3.67
N ALA A 128 1.68 -0.84 4.38
CA ALA A 128 1.23 -1.06 5.75
C ALA A 128 2.41 -1.38 6.66
N MET A 129 2.57 -0.59 7.71
CA MET A 129 3.44 -0.91 8.84
C MET A 129 2.68 -1.82 9.81
N VAL A 130 3.21 -3.00 10.07
CA VAL A 130 2.56 -4.04 10.90
C VAL A 130 2.56 -3.67 12.40
N GLY A 131 3.36 -2.69 12.80
CA GLY A 131 3.67 -2.38 14.19
C GLY A 131 4.80 -3.27 14.70
N ASP A 132 5.68 -2.70 15.53
CA ASP A 132 6.88 -3.36 16.07
C ASP A 132 6.77 -3.63 17.59
N GLY A 133 5.60 -3.38 18.17
CA GLY A 133 5.36 -3.45 19.63
C GLY A 133 5.68 -2.16 20.39
N VAL A 134 6.24 -1.14 19.71
CA VAL A 134 6.50 0.20 20.25
C VAL A 134 5.67 1.25 19.50
N HIS A 135 5.59 1.12 18.18
CA HIS A 135 4.90 2.01 17.25
C HIS A 135 3.61 1.37 16.74
N ALA A 136 2.57 2.19 16.60
CA ALA A 136 1.24 1.74 16.18
C ALA A 136 1.21 1.35 14.70
N PRO A 137 0.48 0.30 14.31
CA PRO A 137 0.30 -0.05 12.90
C PRO A 137 -0.38 1.09 12.14
N VAL A 138 0.05 1.33 10.90
CA VAL A 138 -0.47 2.41 10.05
C VAL A 138 -0.39 2.03 8.57
N GLY A 139 -1.34 2.50 7.77
CA GLY A 139 -1.39 2.32 6.32
C GLY A 139 -1.28 3.64 5.56
N ALA A 140 -0.79 3.57 4.32
CA ALA A 140 -0.73 4.70 3.40
C ALA A 140 -0.91 4.24 1.95
N HIS A 141 -1.71 4.99 1.19
CA HIS A 141 -1.97 4.75 -0.22
C HIS A 141 -0.95 5.46 -1.10
N GLY A 142 -0.41 4.78 -2.10
CA GLY A 142 0.45 5.35 -3.15
C GLY A 142 -0.13 5.13 -4.53
N ALA A 143 -0.04 6.14 -5.39
CA ALA A 143 -0.46 6.03 -6.78
C ALA A 143 0.56 5.23 -7.61
N ILE A 144 0.08 4.51 -8.63
CA ILE A 144 0.91 3.90 -9.67
C ILE A 144 0.57 4.56 -11.01
N THR A 145 1.58 5.05 -11.71
CA THR A 145 1.46 5.59 -13.08
C THR A 145 2.12 4.65 -14.07
N VAL A 146 1.83 4.79 -15.37
CA VAL A 146 2.52 4.02 -16.42
C VAL A 146 3.65 4.86 -17.01
N GLY A 147 4.86 4.32 -17.08
CA GLY A 147 6.04 5.03 -17.59
C GLY A 147 7.33 4.24 -17.42
N THR A 148 8.43 4.78 -17.96
CA THR A 148 9.79 4.22 -17.85
C THR A 148 10.71 5.24 -17.19
N ASP A 149 10.26 5.75 -16.04
CA ASP A 149 10.94 6.70 -15.15
C ASP A 149 10.72 8.20 -15.40
N GLN A 150 10.85 8.93 -14.29
CA GLN A 150 10.71 10.38 -14.06
C GLN A 150 9.32 10.90 -13.70
N GLY A 151 8.85 10.52 -12.51
CA GLY A 151 8.03 11.44 -11.71
C GLY A 151 8.79 12.75 -11.44
N PRO A 152 8.09 13.90 -11.30
CA PRO A 152 8.73 15.19 -11.04
C PRO A 152 9.56 15.14 -9.74
N GLY A 153 10.86 15.38 -9.82
CA GLY A 153 11.73 15.54 -8.65
C GLY A 153 13.11 14.86 -8.66
N VAL A 154 13.49 14.08 -9.68
CA VAL A 154 14.85 13.49 -9.76
C VAL A 154 15.84 14.40 -10.53
N PRO A 155 17.01 14.75 -9.98
CA PRO A 155 18.02 15.53 -10.68
C PRO A 155 18.70 14.71 -11.79
N ASN A 156 18.88 15.31 -12.96
CA ASN A 156 19.58 14.80 -14.15
C ASN A 156 18.87 13.75 -15.04
N SER A 157 17.56 13.85 -15.25
CA SER A 157 17.03 13.28 -16.49
C SER A 157 16.06 14.26 -17.17
N PRO A 158 16.25 14.57 -18.47
CA PRO A 158 15.32 15.42 -19.21
C PRO A 158 14.03 14.62 -19.36
N CYS A 159 12.94 15.22 -18.91
CA CYS A 159 11.61 14.64 -18.97
C CYS A 159 11.22 14.38 -20.44
N ALA A 160 11.62 13.24 -21.01
CA ALA A 160 11.36 12.89 -22.41
C ALA A 160 9.88 12.56 -22.66
N ILE A 161 9.10 12.37 -21.58
CA ILE A 161 7.65 12.13 -21.61
C ILE A 161 6.92 13.05 -20.63
N CYS A 162 7.49 14.22 -20.30
CA CYS A 162 6.65 15.30 -19.81
C CYS A 162 5.71 15.65 -20.95
N SER A 163 4.47 15.17 -20.82
CA SER A 163 3.31 15.47 -21.65
C SER A 163 3.52 16.74 -22.48
N ASP A 164 3.41 16.62 -23.81
CA ASP A 164 3.60 17.67 -24.82
C ASP A 164 2.55 18.80 -24.71
N ARG A 165 2.36 19.35 -23.52
CA ARG A 165 1.43 20.44 -23.22
C ARG A 165 1.79 21.70 -24.02
N GLY A 166 3.04 21.80 -24.48
CA GLY A 166 3.49 22.77 -25.48
C GLY A 166 2.93 22.53 -26.88
N LEU A 167 2.88 21.28 -27.36
CA LEU A 167 2.31 20.95 -28.68
C LEU A 167 0.79 21.14 -28.75
N LYS A 168 0.10 21.15 -27.61
CA LYS A 168 -1.33 21.53 -27.55
C LYS A 168 -1.58 23.03 -27.75
N GLN A 169 -0.56 23.89 -27.62
CA GLN A 169 -0.69 25.31 -27.93
C GLN A 169 -0.49 25.61 -29.44
N ASP A 170 0.12 24.68 -30.18
CA ASP A 170 0.33 24.80 -31.64
C ASP A 170 -0.81 24.19 -32.48
N VAL A 171 -1.89 23.71 -31.84
CA VAL A 171 -3.09 23.30 -32.57
C VAL A 171 -3.82 24.57 -33.02
N VAL A 172 -3.54 24.97 -34.26
CA VAL A 172 -4.32 26.00 -34.98
C VAL A 172 -5.80 25.63 -34.87
N PRO A 173 -6.67 26.52 -34.38
CA PRO A 173 -8.11 26.26 -34.36
C PRO A 173 -8.58 25.98 -35.78
N VAL A 174 -9.07 24.77 -36.03
CA VAL A 174 -9.80 24.47 -37.27
C VAL A 174 -11.11 25.27 -37.18
N ASP A 175 -11.25 26.29 -38.02
CA ASP A 175 -12.51 26.97 -38.22
C ASP A 175 -13.46 26.02 -38.96
N TRP A 176 -14.50 25.58 -38.26
CA TRP A 176 -15.56 24.72 -38.81
C TRP A 176 -16.72 25.52 -39.38
N SER A 177 -16.57 26.84 -39.55
CA SER A 177 -17.59 27.68 -40.18
C SER A 177 -17.56 27.49 -41.69
N ARG A 178 -18.48 26.67 -42.20
CA ARG A 178 -18.97 26.76 -43.58
C ARG A 178 -20.36 27.39 -43.58
#